data_AF-A0A974SUH8-F1
#
_entry.id   AF-A0A974SUH8-F1
#
_cell.length_a   1.000
_cell.length_b   1.000
_cell.length_c   1.000
_cell.angle_alpha   90.00
_cell.angle_beta   90.00
_cell.angle_gamma   90.00
#
_symmetry.space_group_name_H-M   'P 1'
#
loop_
_entity.id
_entity.type
_entity.pdbx_description
1 polymer ?
#
loop_
_entity_poly.entity_id
_entity_poly.type
_entity_poly.pdbx_seq_one_letter_code
_entity_poly.pdbx_strand_id
1 'polypeptide(L)'
;MNPLDFNIAAVERETGLSKDVLRMWERRYGFPMPSRDSNGERCYPGEQVERLRLIKRLMDQGHRPGKLIPASSEELATLSPRRAKEQHRTAQADSAELAELLALIKQHDGIAYQQAMQQRLGRQGLQRFVQDTVAPLTCRVGEAWEDGSFEVFEEHLFTELTKRLLRQAIAGLPSSRLAPRVLLTSVPEEQHVLGLLMVEALLALEGAECIPLGTEMPLSEISRAAAAHRADIVALSFSIAYPARQTPALLQQLRHLLPGTTALWAGGAGVARLPSQAGIELLTSLEAAVLALQAWRTANAAQNSAPNLVANSA
;
A
#
# COMPACT_ATOMS: atom_id res chain seq x y z
N MET A 1 3.43 -16.69 34.91
CA MET A 1 3.41 -15.45 34.09
C MET A 1 1.96 -15.01 34.02
N ASN A 2 1.59 -13.91 34.68
CA ASN A 2 0.20 -13.42 34.65
C ASN A 2 -0.18 -13.09 33.20
N PRO A 3 -1.33 -13.54 32.70
CA PRO A 3 -1.85 -13.07 31.42
C PRO A 3 -2.00 -11.54 31.48
N LEU A 4 -1.67 -10.86 30.37
CA LEU A 4 -1.78 -9.40 30.24
C LEU A 4 -3.24 -8.99 30.52
N ASP A 5 -3.50 -8.50 31.73
CA ASP A 5 -4.79 -7.97 32.13
C ASP A 5 -4.86 -6.49 31.71
N PHE A 6 -5.89 -6.14 30.95
CA PHE A 6 -6.08 -4.80 30.41
C PHE A 6 -6.95 -3.97 31.34
N ASN A 7 -6.60 -2.71 31.61
CA ASN A 7 -7.53 -1.80 32.29
C ASN A 7 -8.61 -1.30 31.31
N ILE A 8 -9.71 -0.76 31.83
CA ILE A 8 -10.86 -0.35 30.99
C ILE A 8 -10.50 0.71 29.93
N ALA A 9 -9.47 1.54 30.17
CA ALA A 9 -9.00 2.53 29.20
C ALA A 9 -8.19 1.88 28.06
N ALA A 10 -7.40 0.85 28.38
CA ALA A 10 -6.71 0.04 27.37
C ALA A 10 -7.74 -0.74 26.54
N VAL A 11 -8.76 -1.34 27.15
CA VAL A 11 -9.82 -2.05 26.40
C VAL A 11 -10.57 -1.10 25.46
N GLU A 12 -10.90 0.11 25.88
CA GLU A 12 -11.53 1.13 25.02
C GLU A 12 -10.65 1.47 23.81
N ARG A 13 -9.34 1.65 24.01
CA ARG A 13 -8.38 1.91 22.93
C ARG A 13 -8.24 0.73 21.97
N GLU A 14 -8.19 -0.49 22.50
CA GLU A 14 -7.93 -1.72 21.75
C GLU A 14 -9.17 -2.26 21.00
N THR A 15 -10.37 -1.93 21.48
CA THR A 15 -11.63 -2.44 20.91
C THR A 15 -12.45 -1.36 20.21
N GLY A 16 -12.17 -0.08 20.47
CA GLY A 16 -13.00 1.04 20.00
C GLY A 16 -14.41 1.06 20.59
N LEU A 17 -14.69 0.26 21.62
CA LEU A 17 -15.94 0.27 22.38
C LEU A 17 -15.79 1.23 23.57
N SER A 18 -16.71 2.19 23.70
CA SER A 18 -16.63 3.15 24.80
C SER A 18 -16.79 2.49 26.16
N LYS A 19 -16.19 3.07 27.19
CA LYS A 19 -16.31 2.58 28.59
C LYS A 19 -17.77 2.39 29.02
N ASP A 20 -18.66 3.26 28.56
CA ASP A 20 -20.09 3.18 28.90
C ASP A 20 -20.81 2.02 28.20
N VAL A 21 -20.41 1.68 26.97
CA VAL A 21 -20.91 0.49 26.27
C VAL A 21 -20.46 -0.79 26.98
N LEU A 22 -19.19 -0.86 27.37
CA LEU A 22 -18.64 -2.00 28.11
C LEU A 22 -19.35 -2.21 29.45
N ARG A 23 -19.58 -1.12 30.21
CA ARG A 23 -20.34 -1.16 31.49
C ARG A 23 -21.82 -1.53 31.28
N MET A 24 -22.43 -1.04 30.21
CA MET A 24 -23.82 -1.38 29.89
C MET A 24 -23.95 -2.87 29.54
N TRP A 25 -23.00 -3.42 28.78
CA TRP A 25 -22.99 -4.84 28.43
C TRP A 25 -22.71 -5.73 29.64
N GLU A 26 -21.77 -5.35 30.51
CA GLU A 26 -21.51 -6.02 31.80
C GLU A 26 -22.82 -6.13 32.60
N ARG A 27 -23.58 -5.04 32.71
CA ARG A 27 -24.86 -5.02 33.46
C ARG A 27 -25.99 -5.80 32.77
N ARG A 28 -26.09 -5.72 31.44
CA ARG A 28 -27.24 -6.22 30.68
C ARG A 28 -27.10 -7.68 30.26
N TYR A 29 -25.87 -8.11 29.99
CA TYR A 29 -25.57 -9.43 29.44
C TYR A 29 -24.57 -10.22 30.29
N GLY A 30 -24.03 -9.63 31.37
CA GLY A 30 -23.03 -10.28 32.21
C GLY A 30 -21.65 -10.40 31.55
N PHE A 31 -21.41 -9.70 30.44
CA PHE A 31 -20.15 -9.73 29.69
C PHE A 31 -19.81 -8.31 29.20
N PRO A 32 -18.55 -7.84 29.28
CA PRO A 32 -17.36 -8.54 29.81
C PRO A 32 -17.42 -8.78 31.33
N MET A 33 -16.66 -9.77 31.80
CA MET A 33 -16.49 -10.14 33.21
C MET A 33 -15.11 -9.70 33.71
N PRO A 34 -14.94 -8.43 34.12
CA PRO A 34 -13.68 -7.96 34.65
C PRO A 34 -13.36 -8.64 36.00
N SER A 35 -12.10 -9.02 36.20
CA SER A 35 -11.54 -9.26 37.51
C SER A 35 -11.23 -7.93 38.21
N ARG A 36 -10.88 -7.99 39.51
CA ARG A 36 -10.37 -6.82 40.24
C ARG A 36 -8.91 -7.04 40.59
N ASP A 37 -8.08 -6.02 40.38
CA ASP A 37 -6.71 -6.02 40.86
C ASP A 37 -6.62 -5.74 42.37
N SER A 38 -5.40 -5.70 42.89
CA SER A 38 -5.10 -5.39 44.30
C SER A 38 -5.61 -4.01 44.76
N ASN A 39 -5.85 -3.10 43.82
CA ASN A 39 -6.34 -1.74 44.09
C ASN A 39 -7.87 -1.63 43.91
N GLY A 40 -8.54 -2.74 43.58
CA GLY A 40 -9.98 -2.80 43.34
C GLY A 40 -10.42 -2.30 41.97
N GLU A 41 -9.49 -2.02 41.06
CA GLU A 41 -9.78 -1.56 39.69
C GLU A 41 -10.15 -2.74 38.78
N ARG A 42 -10.92 -2.45 37.71
CA ARG A 42 -11.38 -3.47 36.75
C ARG A 42 -10.26 -3.87 35.80
N CYS A 43 -9.97 -5.16 35.78
CA CYS A 43 -9.00 -5.80 34.91
C CYS A 43 -9.70 -6.78 33.96
N TYR A 44 -9.38 -6.69 32.67
CA TYR A 44 -10.00 -7.50 31.63
C TYR A 44 -8.96 -8.49 31.11
N PRO A 45 -9.20 -9.80 31.25
CA PRO A 45 -8.32 -10.81 30.65
C PRO A 45 -8.24 -10.62 29.13
N GLY A 46 -7.05 -10.81 28.55
CA GLY A 46 -6.82 -10.65 27.11
C GLY A 46 -7.80 -11.44 26.22
N GLU A 47 -8.20 -12.64 26.64
CA GLU A 47 -9.20 -13.45 25.91
C GLU A 47 -10.57 -12.74 25.77
N GLN A 48 -10.98 -11.98 26.78
CA GLN A 48 -12.21 -11.19 26.73
C GLN A 48 -12.05 -9.96 25.83
N VAL A 49 -10.85 -9.37 25.78
CA VAL A 49 -10.54 -8.24 24.89
C VAL A 49 -10.57 -8.69 23.43
N GLU A 50 -10.00 -9.86 23.10
CA GLU A 50 -10.09 -10.41 21.74
C GLU A 50 -11.54 -10.71 21.34
N ARG A 51 -12.34 -11.25 22.26
CA ARG A 51 -13.77 -11.47 22.03
C ARG A 51 -14.52 -10.15 21.80
N LEU A 52 -14.19 -9.09 22.54
CA LEU A 52 -14.76 -7.75 22.34
C LEU A 52 -14.38 -7.16 20.97
N ARG A 53 -13.13 -7.35 20.51
CA ARG A 53 -12.71 -6.95 19.15
C ARG A 53 -13.51 -7.68 18.08
N LEU A 54 -13.74 -8.98 18.25
CA LEU A 54 -14.54 -9.77 17.32
C LEU A 54 -16.00 -9.28 17.27
N ILE A 55 -16.60 -9.02 18.44
CA ILE A 55 -17.97 -8.48 18.53
C ILE A 55 -18.05 -7.10 17.87
N LYS A 56 -17.09 -6.20 18.13
CA LYS A 56 -17.03 -4.88 17.48
C LYS A 56 -16.98 -5.01 15.96
N ARG A 57 -16.12 -5.90 15.43
CA ARG A 57 -15.99 -6.13 14.00
C ARG A 57 -17.29 -6.62 13.36
N LEU A 58 -18.01 -7.53 14.02
CA LEU A 58 -19.32 -8.01 13.56
C LEU A 58 -20.40 -6.92 13.67
N MET A 59 -20.32 -6.04 14.67
CA MET A 59 -21.21 -4.88 14.77
C MET A 59 -20.97 -3.87 13.65
N ASP A 60 -19.72 -3.63 13.27
CA ASP A 60 -19.38 -2.75 12.14
C ASP A 60 -19.88 -3.30 10.80
N GLN A 61 -20.12 -4.62 10.73
CA GLN A 61 -20.74 -5.30 9.60
C GLN A 61 -22.28 -5.32 9.67
N GLY A 62 -22.89 -4.61 10.62
CA GLY A 62 -24.35 -4.43 10.73
C GLY A 62 -25.06 -5.43 11.66
N HIS A 63 -24.35 -6.33 12.33
CA HIS A 63 -24.96 -7.24 13.30
C HIS A 63 -25.29 -6.55 14.63
N ARG A 64 -26.47 -6.84 15.18
CA ARG A 64 -26.93 -6.21 16.43
C ARG A 64 -26.26 -6.83 17.66
N PRO A 65 -25.78 -6.01 18.64
CA PRO A 65 -25.07 -6.50 19.82
C PRO A 65 -25.84 -7.56 20.63
N GLY A 66 -27.18 -7.41 20.70
CA GLY A 66 -28.05 -8.32 21.46
C GLY A 66 -28.05 -9.77 20.96
N LYS A 67 -27.61 -10.03 19.72
CA LYS A 67 -27.42 -11.38 19.17
C LYS A 67 -25.98 -11.89 19.34
N LEU A 68 -25.01 -10.99 19.42
CA LEU A 68 -23.58 -11.31 19.42
C LEU A 68 -23.02 -11.57 20.82
N ILE A 69 -23.44 -10.80 21.81
CA ILE A 69 -22.92 -10.90 23.17
C ILE A 69 -23.24 -12.26 23.84
N PRO A 70 -24.49 -12.79 23.75
CA PRO A 70 -24.81 -14.11 24.32
C PRO A 70 -24.36 -15.29 23.44
N ALA A 71 -23.94 -15.06 22.19
CA ALA A 71 -23.54 -16.14 21.29
C ALA A 71 -22.26 -16.84 21.77
N SER A 72 -22.17 -18.15 21.57
CA SER A 72 -20.95 -18.91 21.89
C SER A 72 -19.80 -18.51 20.95
N SER A 73 -18.54 -18.80 21.34
CA SER A 73 -17.39 -18.55 20.47
C SER A 73 -17.50 -19.28 19.11
N GLU A 74 -18.18 -20.44 19.08
CA GLU A 74 -18.47 -21.19 17.85
C GLU A 74 -19.57 -20.54 17.00
N GLU A 75 -20.60 -19.98 17.63
CA GLU A 75 -21.66 -19.22 16.94
C GLU A 75 -21.16 -17.90 16.38
N LEU A 76 -20.29 -17.21 17.11
CA LEU A 76 -19.58 -16.02 16.62
C LEU A 76 -18.63 -16.36 15.45
N ALA A 77 -18.00 -17.53 15.49
CA ALA A 77 -17.14 -18.01 14.42
C ALA A 77 -17.90 -18.48 13.16
N THR A 78 -19.15 -18.90 13.29
CA THR A 78 -20.03 -19.22 12.14
C THR A 78 -20.68 -17.99 11.53
N LEU A 79 -20.91 -16.93 12.32
CA LEU A 79 -21.35 -15.61 11.85
C LEU A 79 -20.20 -14.77 11.26
N SER A 80 -18.96 -15.09 11.61
CA SER A 80 -17.78 -14.58 10.91
C SER A 80 -17.78 -15.19 9.49
N PRO A 81 -17.69 -14.38 8.41
CA PRO A 81 -17.79 -14.92 7.06
C PRO A 81 -16.72 -16.00 6.82
N ARG A 82 -17.06 -17.10 6.14
CA ARG A 82 -16.10 -18.13 5.68
C ARG A 82 -14.86 -17.50 5.00
N ARG A 83 -15.07 -16.34 4.36
CA ARG A 83 -14.05 -15.46 3.81
C ARG A 83 -12.95 -15.09 4.80
N ALA A 84 -13.22 -14.87 6.08
CA ALA A 84 -12.20 -14.53 7.09
C ALA A 84 -11.32 -15.72 7.46
N LYS A 85 -11.86 -16.95 7.52
CA LYS A 85 -11.07 -18.18 7.74
C LYS A 85 -10.22 -18.55 6.51
N GLU A 86 -10.76 -18.35 5.30
CA GLU A 86 -10.00 -18.47 4.04
C GLU A 86 -8.93 -17.39 3.94
N GLN A 87 -9.26 -16.13 4.22
CA GLN A 87 -8.31 -15.00 4.22
C GLN A 87 -7.19 -15.18 5.25
N HIS A 88 -7.47 -15.73 6.44
CA HIS A 88 -6.43 -16.01 7.43
C HIS A 88 -5.52 -17.15 6.97
N ARG A 89 -6.06 -18.20 6.34
CA ARG A 89 -5.27 -19.30 5.78
C ARG A 89 -4.44 -18.86 4.57
N THR A 90 -4.99 -18.04 3.67
CA THR A 90 -4.25 -17.48 2.53
C THR A 90 -3.18 -16.51 3.02
N ALA A 91 -3.49 -15.58 3.93
CA ALA A 91 -2.50 -14.65 4.47
C ALA A 91 -1.34 -15.37 5.19
N GLN A 92 -1.62 -16.48 5.88
CA GLN A 92 -0.59 -17.28 6.54
C GLN A 92 0.26 -18.07 5.54
N ALA A 93 -0.35 -18.60 4.47
CA ALA A 93 0.37 -19.24 3.37
C ALA A 93 1.24 -18.24 2.60
N ASP A 94 0.70 -17.06 2.27
CA ASP A 94 1.42 -15.98 1.60
C ASP A 94 2.60 -15.49 2.45
N SER A 95 2.44 -15.38 3.78
CA SER A 95 3.52 -15.02 4.70
C SER A 95 4.65 -16.06 4.75
N ALA A 96 4.32 -17.35 4.68
CA ALA A 96 5.31 -18.43 4.64
C ALA A 96 6.05 -18.45 3.30
N GLU A 97 5.29 -18.33 2.21
CA GLU A 97 5.80 -18.21 0.84
C GLU A 97 6.78 -17.03 0.67
N LEU A 98 6.52 -15.88 1.30
CA LEU A 98 7.44 -14.73 1.32
C LEU A 98 8.68 -14.97 2.20
N ALA A 99 8.53 -15.71 3.30
CA ALA A 99 9.66 -16.03 4.18
C ALA A 99 10.67 -16.96 3.50
N GLU A 100 10.20 -17.87 2.64
CA GLU A 100 11.06 -18.72 1.81
C GLU A 100 11.93 -17.87 0.86
N LEU A 101 11.37 -16.83 0.23
CA LEU A 101 12.12 -15.95 -0.67
C LEU A 101 13.24 -15.18 0.07
N LEU A 102 12.95 -14.69 1.27
CA LEU A 102 13.96 -14.05 2.13
C LEU A 102 15.08 -15.03 2.48
N ALA A 103 14.72 -16.28 2.80
CA ALA A 103 15.69 -17.31 3.15
C ALA A 103 16.62 -17.64 1.98
N LEU A 104 16.15 -17.61 0.73
CA LEU A 104 16.98 -17.82 -0.46
C LEU A 104 18.03 -16.73 -0.63
N ILE A 105 17.65 -15.46 -0.43
CA ILE A 105 18.61 -14.34 -0.46
C ILE A 105 19.65 -14.48 0.66
N LYS A 106 19.20 -14.81 1.87
CA LYS A 106 20.07 -15.02 3.04
C LYS A 106 21.01 -16.23 2.92
N GLN A 107 20.64 -17.20 2.09
CA GLN A 107 21.49 -18.34 1.73
C GLN A 107 22.38 -18.03 0.52
N HIS A 108 22.31 -16.80 0.00
CA HIS A 108 23.01 -16.34 -1.21
C HIS A 108 22.65 -17.13 -2.47
N ASP A 109 21.49 -17.80 -2.48
CA ASP A 109 21.01 -18.57 -3.62
C ASP A 109 20.19 -17.66 -4.55
N GLY A 110 20.89 -16.76 -5.24
CA GLY A 110 20.28 -15.84 -6.18
C GLY A 110 19.61 -16.54 -7.37
N ILE A 111 20.07 -17.75 -7.74
CA ILE A 111 19.49 -18.54 -8.84
C ILE A 111 18.12 -19.08 -8.41
N ALA A 112 18.05 -19.74 -7.25
CA ALA A 112 16.79 -20.24 -6.73
C ALA A 112 15.81 -19.09 -6.44
N TYR A 113 16.29 -17.95 -5.93
CA TYR A 113 15.48 -16.76 -5.76
C TYR A 113 14.84 -16.30 -7.08
N GLN A 114 15.63 -16.17 -8.15
CA GLN A 114 15.11 -15.76 -9.46
C GLN A 114 14.10 -16.77 -10.02
N GLN A 115 14.35 -18.07 -9.89
CA GLN A 115 13.43 -19.11 -10.35
C GLN A 115 12.10 -19.05 -9.58
N ALA A 116 12.15 -18.92 -8.26
CA ALA A 116 10.97 -18.80 -7.42
C ALA A 116 10.15 -17.54 -7.76
N MET A 117 10.82 -16.40 -7.98
CA MET A 117 10.17 -15.16 -8.39
C MET A 117 9.54 -15.26 -9.79
N GLN A 118 10.20 -15.90 -10.75
CA GLN A 118 9.64 -16.14 -12.09
C GLN A 118 8.43 -17.08 -12.05
N GLN A 119 8.47 -18.15 -11.26
CA GLN A 119 7.34 -19.06 -11.07
C GLN A 119 6.14 -18.32 -10.48
N ARG A 120 6.36 -17.45 -9.49
CA ARG A 120 5.31 -16.61 -8.89
C ARG A 120 4.73 -15.63 -9.88
N LEU A 121 5.57 -14.94 -10.66
CA LEU A 121 5.12 -14.06 -11.74
C LEU A 121 4.21 -14.80 -12.73
N GLY A 122 4.61 -16.00 -13.17
CA GLY A 122 3.81 -16.83 -14.06
C GLY A 122 2.47 -17.29 -13.46
N ARG A 123 2.45 -17.63 -12.15
CA ARG A 123 1.23 -18.07 -11.44
C ARG A 123 0.27 -16.92 -11.12
N GLN A 124 0.79 -15.76 -10.70
CA GLN A 124 0.00 -14.64 -10.20
C GLN A 124 -0.41 -13.65 -11.31
N GLY A 125 0.37 -13.59 -12.40
CA GLY A 125 0.32 -12.48 -13.35
C GLY A 125 0.98 -11.22 -12.77
N LEU A 126 1.32 -10.27 -13.65
CA LEU A 126 2.17 -9.13 -13.28
C LEU A 126 1.58 -8.24 -12.17
N GLN A 127 0.29 -7.91 -12.24
CA GLN A 127 -0.36 -7.02 -11.28
C GLN A 127 -0.29 -7.58 -9.85
N ARG A 128 -0.78 -8.80 -9.64
CA ARG A 128 -0.74 -9.46 -8.33
C ARG A 128 0.68 -9.77 -7.91
N PHE A 129 1.57 -10.14 -8.83
CA PHE A 129 2.97 -10.32 -8.51
C PHE A 129 3.61 -9.06 -7.92
N VAL A 130 3.36 -7.90 -8.51
CA VAL A 130 3.86 -6.61 -8.00
C VAL A 130 3.23 -6.28 -6.64
N GLN A 131 1.91 -6.44 -6.49
CA GLN A 131 1.15 -6.01 -5.30
C GLN A 131 1.28 -6.98 -4.11
N ASP A 132 1.24 -8.28 -4.36
CA ASP A 132 1.15 -9.32 -3.33
C ASP A 132 2.50 -10.00 -3.06
N THR A 133 3.47 -9.88 -3.98
CA THR A 133 4.82 -10.45 -3.80
C THR A 133 5.90 -9.36 -3.67
N VAL A 134 6.11 -8.54 -4.70
CA VAL A 134 7.27 -7.62 -4.74
C VAL A 134 7.17 -6.52 -3.68
N ALA A 135 6.02 -5.86 -3.56
CA ALA A 135 5.85 -4.77 -2.59
C ALA A 135 5.98 -5.26 -1.14
N PRO A 136 5.31 -6.35 -0.70
CA PRO A 136 5.50 -6.89 0.64
C PRO A 136 6.92 -7.39 0.88
N LEU A 137 7.55 -8.04 -0.10
CA LEU A 137 8.92 -8.54 0.04
C LEU A 137 9.92 -7.40 0.20
N THR A 138 9.77 -6.30 -0.55
CA THR A 138 10.59 -5.09 -0.40
C THR A 138 10.48 -4.52 1.01
N CYS A 139 9.29 -4.49 1.59
CA CYS A 139 9.09 -4.04 2.97
C CYS A 139 9.81 -4.96 3.97
N ARG A 140 9.67 -6.28 3.82
CA ARG A 140 10.31 -7.25 4.72
C ARG A 140 11.84 -7.25 4.61
N VAL A 141 12.40 -6.99 3.44
CA VAL A 141 13.86 -6.81 3.28
C VAL A 141 14.32 -5.54 4.00
N GLY A 142 13.56 -4.45 3.88
CA GLY A 142 13.84 -3.22 4.63
C GLY A 142 13.80 -3.44 6.15
N GLU A 143 12.76 -4.11 6.65
CA GLU A 143 12.62 -4.47 8.07
C GLU A 143 13.77 -5.37 8.55
N ALA A 144 14.15 -6.38 7.76
CA ALA A 144 15.25 -7.29 8.08
C ALA A 144 16.62 -6.60 8.04
N TRP A 145 16.79 -5.57 7.21
CA TRP A 145 18.01 -4.76 7.22
C TRP A 145 18.04 -3.84 8.44
N GLU A 146 16.93 -3.19 8.78
CA GLU A 146 16.80 -2.33 9.96
C GLU A 146 17.02 -3.09 11.28
N ASP A 147 16.57 -4.34 11.38
CA ASP A 147 16.78 -5.19 12.56
C ASP A 147 18.14 -5.92 12.58
N GLY A 148 18.95 -5.76 11.53
CA GLY A 148 20.30 -6.34 11.40
C GLY A 148 20.32 -7.82 11.04
N SER A 149 19.18 -8.43 10.69
CA SER A 149 19.12 -9.81 10.23
C SER A 149 19.48 -9.98 8.75
N PHE A 150 19.55 -8.87 7.99
CA PHE A 150 20.08 -8.75 6.64
C PHE A 150 21.31 -7.86 6.59
N GLU A 151 22.32 -8.30 5.86
CA GLU A 151 23.51 -7.54 5.52
C GLU A 151 23.24 -6.61 4.32
N VAL A 152 24.03 -5.54 4.19
CA VAL A 152 23.91 -4.58 3.08
C VAL A 152 24.02 -5.28 1.71
N PHE A 153 24.91 -6.26 1.59
CA PHE A 153 25.09 -6.97 0.33
C PHE A 153 23.90 -7.90 -0.01
N GLU A 154 23.13 -8.36 0.98
CA GLU A 154 21.92 -9.16 0.78
C GLU A 154 20.77 -8.29 0.28
N GLU A 155 20.62 -7.08 0.83
CA GLU A 155 19.70 -6.05 0.31
C GLU A 155 20.05 -5.73 -1.14
N HIS A 156 21.32 -5.44 -1.44
CA HIS A 156 21.76 -5.14 -2.80
C HIS A 156 21.50 -6.30 -3.77
N LEU A 157 21.78 -7.54 -3.35
CA LEU A 157 21.48 -8.73 -4.15
C LEU A 157 19.98 -8.84 -4.44
N PHE A 158 19.13 -8.72 -3.40
CA PHE A 158 17.68 -8.71 -3.56
C PHE A 158 17.20 -7.64 -4.54
N THR A 159 17.65 -6.39 -4.35
CA THR A 159 17.24 -5.25 -5.16
C THR A 159 17.67 -5.41 -6.61
N GLU A 160 18.90 -5.86 -6.88
CA GLU A 160 19.39 -6.07 -8.25
C GLU A 160 18.64 -7.19 -8.98
N LEU A 161 18.41 -8.34 -8.33
CA LEU A 161 17.70 -9.47 -8.94
C LEU A 161 16.23 -9.12 -9.21
N THR A 162 15.57 -8.43 -8.27
CA THR A 162 14.17 -7.99 -8.39
C THR A 162 14.02 -6.92 -9.47
N LYS A 163 14.93 -5.93 -9.52
CA LYS A 163 15.01 -4.93 -10.59
C LYS A 163 15.10 -5.57 -11.96
N ARG A 164 16.00 -6.55 -12.13
CA ARG A 164 16.17 -7.27 -13.40
C ARG A 164 14.88 -7.95 -13.84
N LEU A 165 14.20 -8.63 -12.92
CA LEU A 165 12.95 -9.32 -13.20
C LEU A 165 11.83 -8.36 -13.60
N LEU A 166 11.65 -7.25 -12.88
CA LEU A 166 10.63 -6.25 -13.21
C LEU A 166 10.87 -5.64 -14.58
N ARG A 167 12.12 -5.25 -14.90
CA ARG A 167 12.47 -4.72 -16.23
C ARG A 167 12.18 -5.72 -17.34
N GLN A 168 12.49 -7.00 -17.12
CA GLN A 168 12.17 -8.06 -18.07
C GLN A 168 10.65 -8.20 -18.27
N ALA A 169 9.87 -8.15 -17.18
CA ALA A 169 8.42 -8.23 -17.26
C ALA A 169 7.81 -7.04 -18.00
N ILE A 170 8.28 -5.82 -17.70
CA ILE A 170 7.86 -4.58 -18.37
C ILE A 170 8.18 -4.63 -19.87
N ALA A 171 9.39 -5.07 -20.25
CA ALA A 171 9.79 -5.18 -21.65
C ALA A 171 8.99 -6.22 -22.45
N GLY A 172 8.37 -7.20 -21.76
CA GLY A 172 7.48 -8.18 -22.37
C GLY A 172 6.05 -7.67 -22.60
N LEU A 173 5.67 -6.51 -22.07
CA LEU A 173 4.35 -5.92 -22.29
C LEU A 173 4.25 -5.28 -23.68
N PRO A 174 3.06 -5.30 -24.30
CA PRO A 174 2.85 -4.61 -25.57
C PRO A 174 3.10 -3.11 -25.39
N SER A 175 3.95 -2.54 -26.25
CA SER A 175 4.19 -1.11 -26.24
C SER A 175 2.94 -0.36 -26.68
N SER A 176 2.39 0.46 -25.79
CA SER A 176 1.33 1.41 -26.09
C SER A 176 1.94 2.74 -26.51
N ARG A 177 1.44 3.33 -27.60
CA ARG A 177 1.66 4.74 -27.96
C ARG A 177 0.40 5.57 -27.67
N LEU A 178 -0.49 5.05 -26.84
CA LEU A 178 -1.74 5.67 -26.47
C LEU A 178 -1.56 6.51 -25.21
N ALA A 179 -2.41 7.52 -25.05
CA ALA A 179 -2.44 8.34 -23.85
C ALA A 179 -2.91 7.53 -22.61
N PRO A 180 -2.46 7.91 -21.40
CA PRO A 180 -1.48 8.97 -21.16
C PRO A 180 -0.03 8.53 -21.34
N ARG A 181 0.82 9.52 -21.59
CA ARG A 181 2.27 9.42 -21.57
C ARG A 181 2.78 9.81 -20.18
N VAL A 182 3.36 8.86 -19.47
CA VAL A 182 3.72 9.00 -18.06
C VAL A 182 5.23 9.03 -17.92
N LEU A 183 5.78 10.17 -17.52
CA LEU A 183 7.18 10.31 -17.18
C LEU A 183 7.41 9.82 -15.74
N LEU A 184 8.33 8.88 -15.57
CA LEU A 184 8.61 8.22 -14.29
C LEU A 184 10.04 8.48 -13.85
N THR A 185 10.21 9.09 -12.68
CA THR A 185 11.54 9.35 -12.11
C THR A 185 11.49 9.63 -10.62
N SER A 186 12.65 9.81 -9.98
CA SER A 186 12.75 10.34 -8.62
C SER A 186 13.53 11.66 -8.62
N VAL A 187 13.53 12.30 -7.45
CA VAL A 187 14.17 13.59 -7.21
C VAL A 187 15.61 13.38 -6.75
N PRO A 188 16.47 14.42 -6.72
CA PRO A 188 17.84 14.29 -6.23
C PRO A 188 17.88 13.65 -4.84
N GLU A 189 18.89 12.81 -4.60
CA GLU A 189 19.11 12.03 -3.35
C GLU A 189 18.11 10.89 -3.12
N GLU A 190 17.09 10.71 -3.97
CA GLU A 190 16.20 9.56 -3.91
C GLU A 190 16.67 8.45 -4.87
N GLN A 191 17.42 7.48 -4.32
CA GLN A 191 18.05 6.38 -5.07
C GLN A 191 17.16 5.14 -5.25
N HIS A 192 16.04 5.05 -4.52
CA HIS A 192 15.25 3.82 -4.47
C HIS A 192 14.41 3.64 -5.74
N VAL A 193 14.82 2.68 -6.57
CA VAL A 193 14.23 2.44 -7.89
C VAL A 193 13.05 1.47 -7.90
N LEU A 194 12.94 0.57 -6.91
CA LEU A 194 11.92 -0.48 -6.94
C LEU A 194 10.49 0.07 -6.97
N GLY A 195 10.21 1.15 -6.21
CA GLY A 195 8.93 1.85 -6.25
C GLY A 195 8.54 2.33 -7.65
N LEU A 196 9.50 2.89 -8.38
CA LEU A 196 9.31 3.34 -9.76
C LEU A 196 9.02 2.18 -10.71
N LEU A 197 9.76 1.07 -10.58
CA LEU A 197 9.53 -0.10 -11.44
C LEU A 197 8.20 -0.78 -11.17
N MET A 198 7.75 -0.80 -9.91
CA MET A 198 6.44 -1.34 -9.55
C MET A 198 5.32 -0.52 -10.18
N VAL A 199 5.37 0.82 -10.09
CA VAL A 199 4.35 1.66 -10.71
C VAL A 199 4.45 1.64 -12.25
N GLU A 200 5.67 1.59 -12.82
CA GLU A 200 5.89 1.43 -14.26
C GLU A 200 5.20 0.16 -14.78
N ALA A 201 5.42 -0.98 -14.11
CA ALA A 201 4.82 -2.26 -14.48
C ALA A 201 3.28 -2.20 -14.49
N LEU A 202 2.68 -1.56 -13.49
CA LEU A 202 1.22 -1.47 -13.40
C LEU A 202 0.63 -0.50 -14.42
N LEU A 203 1.24 0.69 -14.60
CA LEU A 203 0.74 1.66 -15.58
C LEU A 203 0.91 1.16 -17.02
N ALA A 204 2.03 0.49 -17.32
CA ALA A 204 2.26 -0.14 -18.61
C ALA A 204 1.28 -1.30 -18.86
N LEU A 205 0.97 -2.10 -17.84
CA LEU A 205 -0.04 -3.16 -17.93
C LEU A 205 -1.44 -2.61 -18.24
N GLU A 206 -1.77 -1.44 -17.69
CA GLU A 206 -2.98 -0.68 -18.00
C GLU A 206 -2.90 0.05 -19.36
N GLY A 207 -1.81 -0.10 -20.11
CA GLY A 207 -1.64 0.44 -21.46
C GLY A 207 -1.22 1.91 -21.53
N ALA A 208 -0.68 2.50 -20.46
CA ALA A 208 -0.06 3.81 -20.52
C ALA A 208 1.33 3.75 -21.19
N GLU A 209 1.71 4.79 -21.93
CA GLU A 209 3.07 4.94 -22.46
C GLU A 209 4.00 5.43 -21.34
N CYS A 210 4.76 4.53 -20.74
CA CYS A 210 5.69 4.88 -19.67
C CYS A 210 7.06 5.32 -20.22
N ILE A 211 7.57 6.43 -19.70
CA ILE A 211 8.87 7.02 -20.03
C ILE A 211 9.74 6.99 -18.76
N PRO A 212 10.45 5.89 -18.49
CA PRO A 212 11.32 5.78 -17.32
C PRO A 212 12.62 6.56 -17.54
N LEU A 213 12.92 7.50 -16.64
CA LEU A 213 14.16 8.29 -16.68
C LEU A 213 15.18 7.92 -15.60
N GLY A 214 14.88 6.87 -14.84
CA GLY A 214 15.71 6.44 -13.71
C GLY A 214 15.51 7.33 -12.48
N THR A 215 16.50 7.33 -11.60
CA THR A 215 16.46 8.01 -10.30
C THR A 215 17.29 9.30 -10.31
N GLU A 216 17.09 10.13 -9.28
CA GLU A 216 17.92 11.30 -8.97
C GLU A 216 17.93 12.40 -10.04
N MET A 217 16.78 12.68 -10.65
CA MET A 217 16.67 13.69 -11.70
C MET A 217 16.46 15.10 -11.10
N PRO A 218 17.26 16.11 -11.48
CA PRO A 218 17.03 17.49 -11.05
C PRO A 218 15.66 18.02 -11.51
N LEU A 219 14.97 18.79 -10.68
CA LEU A 219 13.60 19.27 -10.95
C LEU A 219 13.47 20.03 -12.28
N SER A 220 14.47 20.85 -12.62
CA SER A 220 14.51 21.57 -13.90
C SER A 220 14.58 20.62 -15.09
N GLU A 221 15.35 19.54 -14.98
CA GLU A 221 15.44 18.50 -16.01
C GLU A 221 14.14 17.70 -16.10
N ILE A 222 13.48 17.39 -14.97
CA ILE A 222 12.17 16.74 -14.97
C ILE A 222 11.17 17.57 -15.79
N SER A 223 11.11 18.88 -15.56
CA SER A 223 10.23 19.78 -16.32
C SER A 223 10.58 19.83 -17.80
N ARG A 224 11.87 19.88 -18.15
CA ARG A 224 12.32 19.89 -19.55
C ARG A 224 11.99 18.58 -20.25
N ALA A 225 12.20 17.45 -19.57
CA ALA A 225 11.89 16.13 -20.09
C ALA A 225 10.38 15.94 -20.26
N ALA A 226 9.56 16.41 -19.32
CA ALA A 226 8.11 16.41 -19.44
C ALA A 226 7.66 17.16 -20.70
N ALA A 227 8.24 18.33 -20.98
CA ALA A 227 7.95 19.07 -22.21
C ALA A 227 8.44 18.35 -23.47
N ALA A 228 9.69 17.86 -23.48
CA ALA A 228 10.30 17.18 -24.63
C ALA A 228 9.54 15.90 -25.01
N HIS A 229 9.15 15.12 -24.00
CA HIS A 229 8.35 13.93 -24.19
C HIS A 229 6.85 14.21 -24.22
N ARG A 230 6.38 15.47 -24.17
CA ARG A 230 4.95 15.82 -24.09
C ARG A 230 4.19 14.92 -23.11
N ALA A 231 4.73 14.82 -21.89
CA ALA A 231 4.18 13.99 -20.84
C ALA A 231 2.85 14.58 -20.36
N ASP A 232 1.84 13.72 -20.29
CA ASP A 232 0.53 14.04 -19.73
C ASP A 232 0.60 14.01 -18.19
N ILE A 233 1.43 13.10 -17.67
CA ILE A 233 1.61 12.86 -16.24
C ILE A 233 3.11 12.80 -15.93
N VAL A 234 3.54 13.49 -14.88
CA VAL A 234 4.83 13.28 -14.22
C VAL A 234 4.56 12.55 -12.90
N ALA A 235 5.08 11.35 -12.75
CA ALA A 235 4.91 10.54 -11.55
C ALA A 235 6.25 10.31 -10.85
N LEU A 236 6.31 10.72 -9.59
CA LEU A 236 7.48 10.60 -8.73
C LEU A 236 7.28 9.54 -7.65
N SER A 237 8.35 8.80 -7.34
CA SER A 237 8.37 7.85 -6.23
C SER A 237 9.25 8.38 -5.10
N PHE A 238 8.75 8.30 -3.86
CA PHE A 238 9.47 8.61 -2.64
C PHE A 238 9.46 7.40 -1.71
N SER A 239 10.65 6.89 -1.40
CA SER A 239 10.87 5.86 -0.39
C SER A 239 10.58 6.40 1.01
N ILE A 240 10.46 5.49 1.98
CA ILE A 240 10.35 5.86 3.40
C ILE A 240 11.65 6.51 3.92
N ALA A 241 12.78 6.23 3.28
CA ALA A 241 14.10 6.76 3.65
C ALA A 241 14.30 8.22 3.20
N TYR A 242 13.51 8.71 2.23
CA TYR A 242 13.61 10.10 1.79
C TYR A 242 13.06 11.09 2.84
N PRO A 243 13.74 12.21 3.12
CA PRO A 243 13.32 13.13 4.18
C PRO A 243 11.93 13.75 3.96
N ALA A 244 10.93 13.30 4.72
CA ALA A 244 9.54 13.78 4.58
C ALA A 244 9.36 15.30 4.77
N ARG A 245 10.30 15.96 5.46
CA ARG A 245 10.24 17.41 5.71
C ARG A 245 10.48 18.25 4.46
N GLN A 246 11.30 17.78 3.52
CA GLN A 246 11.64 18.54 2.30
C GLN A 246 10.70 18.22 1.13
N THR A 247 10.02 17.08 1.16
CA THR A 247 9.13 16.62 0.08
C THR A 247 8.04 17.62 -0.30
N PRO A 248 7.30 18.26 0.63
CA PRO A 248 6.25 19.23 0.24
C PRO A 248 6.79 20.43 -0.56
N ALA A 249 7.88 21.03 -0.09
CA ALA A 249 8.47 22.19 -0.77
C ALA A 249 8.97 21.83 -2.17
N LEU A 250 9.59 20.65 -2.30
CA LEU A 250 10.09 20.14 -3.57
C LEU A 250 8.95 19.86 -4.56
N LEU A 251 7.88 19.19 -4.12
CA LEU A 251 6.70 18.94 -4.96
C LEU A 251 6.04 20.23 -5.42
N GLN A 252 5.88 21.21 -4.53
CA GLN A 252 5.33 22.51 -4.88
C GLN A 252 6.22 23.26 -5.88
N GLN A 253 7.55 23.21 -5.71
CA GLN A 253 8.49 23.79 -6.68
C GLN A 253 8.34 23.14 -8.05
N LEU A 254 8.30 21.81 -8.13
CA LEU A 254 8.10 21.11 -9.40
C LEU A 254 6.74 21.43 -10.03
N ARG A 255 5.68 21.54 -9.21
CA ARG A 255 4.35 21.95 -9.67
C ARG A 255 4.37 23.31 -10.37
N HIS A 256 5.17 24.26 -9.88
CA HIS A 256 5.33 25.57 -10.51
C HIS A 256 6.14 25.53 -11.81
N LEU A 257 7.03 24.56 -11.99
CA LEU A 257 7.79 24.38 -13.22
C LEU A 257 6.97 23.71 -14.33
N LEU A 258 6.07 22.80 -13.95
CA LEU A 258 5.26 22.04 -14.89
C LEU A 258 4.03 22.82 -15.38
N PRO A 259 3.67 22.73 -16.69
CA PRO A 259 2.43 23.27 -17.21
C PRO A 259 1.21 22.76 -16.45
N GLY A 260 0.19 23.61 -16.24
CA GLY A 260 -1.03 23.22 -15.52
C GLY A 260 -1.82 22.07 -16.16
N THR A 261 -1.55 21.77 -17.43
CA THR A 261 -2.11 20.63 -18.17
C THR A 261 -1.43 19.30 -17.85
N THR A 262 -0.19 19.31 -17.35
CA THR A 262 0.54 18.10 -16.96
C THR A 262 0.21 17.76 -15.52
N ALA A 263 -0.41 16.60 -15.29
CA ALA A 263 -0.68 16.12 -13.94
C ALA A 263 0.63 15.79 -13.21
N LEU A 264 0.67 16.04 -11.90
CA LEU A 264 1.82 15.72 -11.05
C LEU A 264 1.37 14.74 -9.97
N TRP A 265 1.94 13.54 -10.01
CA TRP A 265 1.70 12.47 -9.06
C TRP A 265 2.94 12.26 -8.19
N ALA A 266 2.72 12.05 -6.90
CA ALA A 266 3.77 11.67 -5.97
C ALA A 266 3.29 10.45 -5.19
N GLY A 267 4.05 9.36 -5.24
CA GLY A 267 3.71 8.10 -4.60
C GLY A 267 4.84 7.50 -3.79
N GLY A 268 4.57 6.34 -3.20
CA GLY A 268 5.50 5.62 -2.33
C GLY A 268 5.30 5.90 -0.84
N ALA A 269 5.98 5.14 0.00
CA ALA A 269 5.79 5.20 1.46
C ALA A 269 6.19 6.58 2.04
N GLY A 270 7.11 7.30 1.40
CA GLY A 270 7.57 8.62 1.84
C GLY A 270 6.49 9.72 1.80
N VAL A 271 5.44 9.54 0.98
CA VAL A 271 4.35 10.53 0.88
C VAL A 271 3.13 10.22 1.74
N ALA A 272 3.08 9.06 2.41
CA ALA A 272 1.88 8.55 3.07
C ALA A 272 1.32 9.46 4.19
N ARG A 273 2.18 10.30 4.79
CA ARG A 273 1.83 11.23 5.88
C ARG A 273 1.87 12.70 5.47
N LEU A 274 2.03 13.01 4.19
CA LEU A 274 2.10 14.39 3.73
C LEU A 274 0.69 15.00 3.63
N PRO A 275 0.55 16.31 3.93
CA PRO A 275 -0.70 17.00 3.71
C PRO A 275 -1.00 17.11 2.21
N SER A 276 -2.28 17.10 1.86
CA SER A 276 -2.74 17.36 0.48
C SER A 276 -2.26 18.72 -0.01
N GLN A 277 -1.85 18.80 -1.27
CA GLN A 277 -1.36 20.03 -1.92
C GLN A 277 -2.10 20.27 -3.23
N ALA A 278 -2.38 21.53 -3.55
CA ALA A 278 -3.12 21.89 -4.75
C ALA A 278 -2.35 21.49 -6.02
N GLY A 279 -3.02 20.80 -6.95
CA GLY A 279 -2.42 20.39 -8.22
C GLY A 279 -1.43 19.23 -8.14
N ILE A 280 -1.36 18.54 -7.00
CA ILE A 280 -0.52 17.36 -6.77
C ILE A 280 -1.41 16.22 -6.26
N GLU A 281 -1.34 15.06 -6.91
CA GLU A 281 -2.03 13.85 -6.48
C GLU A 281 -1.08 12.97 -5.65
N LEU A 282 -1.44 12.72 -4.39
CA LEU A 282 -0.68 11.86 -3.49
C LEU A 282 -1.20 10.43 -3.54
N LEU A 283 -0.37 9.49 -3.99
CA LEU A 283 -0.73 8.10 -4.23
C LEU A 283 -0.03 7.18 -3.22
N THR A 284 -0.76 6.82 -2.17
CA THR A 284 -0.19 6.06 -1.03
C THR A 284 -0.19 4.55 -1.23
N SER A 285 -0.70 4.05 -2.36
CA SER A 285 -0.66 2.63 -2.72
C SER A 285 -0.53 2.44 -4.22
N LEU A 286 -0.08 1.26 -4.62
CA LEU A 286 -0.01 0.86 -6.02
C LEU A 286 -1.40 0.76 -6.66
N GLU A 287 -2.41 0.35 -5.90
CA GLU A 287 -3.81 0.34 -6.34
C GLU A 287 -4.32 1.77 -6.61
N ALA A 288 -3.96 2.73 -5.76
CA ALA A 288 -4.33 4.13 -5.97
C ALA A 288 -3.77 4.68 -7.29
N ALA A 289 -2.55 4.27 -7.68
CA ALA A 289 -1.98 4.68 -8.96
C ALA A 289 -2.76 4.15 -10.18
N VAL A 290 -3.24 2.89 -10.11
CA VAL A 290 -4.08 2.32 -11.16
C VAL A 290 -5.44 3.05 -11.24
N LEU A 291 -6.06 3.32 -10.10
CA LEU A 291 -7.33 4.06 -10.03
C LEU A 291 -7.18 5.50 -10.53
N ALA A 292 -6.08 6.18 -10.18
CA ALA A 292 -5.76 7.53 -10.65
C ALA A 292 -5.61 7.57 -12.18
N LEU A 293 -4.97 6.57 -12.77
CA LEU A 293 -4.86 6.43 -14.22
C LEU A 293 -6.22 6.30 -14.91
N GLN A 294 -7.11 5.48 -14.35
CA GLN A 294 -8.46 5.30 -14.88
C GLN A 294 -9.31 6.59 -14.75
N ALA A 295 -9.20 7.27 -13.62
CA ALA A 295 -9.86 8.56 -13.38
C ALA A 295 -9.35 9.63 -14.37
N TRP A 296 -8.03 9.70 -14.58
CA TRP A 296 -7.41 10.61 -15.54
C TRP A 296 -7.95 10.38 -16.95
N ARG A 297 -8.02 9.11 -17.41
CA ARG A 297 -8.55 8.76 -18.73
C ARG A 297 -10.01 9.18 -18.88
N THR A 298 -10.82 8.94 -17.87
CA THR A 298 -12.25 9.28 -17.89
C THR A 298 -12.45 10.79 -18.01
N ALA A 299 -11.69 11.58 -17.25
CA ALA A 299 -11.74 13.04 -17.31
C ALA A 299 -11.33 13.59 -18.68
N ASN A 300 -10.28 13.03 -19.30
CA ASN A 300 -9.78 13.49 -20.59
C ASN A 300 -10.61 12.98 -21.79
N ALA A 301 -11.23 11.81 -21.68
CA ALA A 301 -12.19 11.32 -22.68
C ALA A 301 -13.44 12.20 -22.75
N ALA A 302 -13.93 12.69 -21.60
CA ALA A 302 -15.06 13.61 -21.53
C ALA A 302 -14.75 14.98 -22.18
N GLN A 303 -13.51 15.46 -22.03
CA GLN A 303 -13.06 16.72 -22.65
C GLN A 303 -12.92 16.61 -24.18
N ASN A 304 -12.48 15.46 -24.70
CA ASN A 304 -12.41 15.22 -26.14
C ASN A 304 -13.76 14.90 -26.80
N SER A 305 -14.80 14.60 -26.02
CA SER A 305 -16.14 14.26 -26.52
C SER A 305 -17.13 15.44 -26.48
N ALA A 306 -16.73 16.60 -25.94
CA ALA A 306 -17.55 17.80 -25.96
C ALA A 306 -17.59 18.39 -27.39
N PRO A 307 -18.75 18.42 -28.08
CA PRO A 307 -18.83 18.99 -29.42
C PRO A 307 -18.51 20.48 -29.37
N ASN A 308 -17.65 20.91 -30.29
CA ASN A 308 -17.23 22.29 -30.49
C ASN A 308 -18.43 23.13 -30.98
N LEU A 309 -19.33 23.50 -30.08
CA LEU A 309 -20.51 24.33 -30.33
C LEU A 309 -20.16 25.83 -30.27
N VAL A 310 -19.09 26.26 -30.95
CA VAL A 310 -18.87 27.69 -31.23
C VAL A 310 -18.10 27.83 -32.55
N ALA A 311 -18.83 27.99 -33.65
CA ALA A 311 -18.48 28.86 -34.79
C ALA A 311 -19.43 28.60 -35.96
N ASN A 312 -20.66 29.11 -35.86
CA ASN A 312 -21.38 29.61 -37.04
C ASN A 312 -22.46 30.60 -36.58
N SER A 313 -22.07 31.86 -36.40
CA SER A 313 -22.98 33.00 -36.46
C SER A 313 -22.18 34.28 -36.74
N ALA A 314 -22.26 34.68 -38.02
CA ALA A 314 -22.05 36.00 -38.64
C ALA A 314 -21.07 35.94 -39.81
#